data_AF-A0A381WW82-F1
#
_entry.id   AF-A0A381WW82-F1
#
_cell.length_a   1.000
_cell.length_b   1.000
_cell.length_c   1.000
_cell.angle_alpha   90.00
_cell.angle_beta   90.00
_cell.angle_gamma   90.00
#
_symmetry.space_group_name_H-M   'P 1'
#
loop_
_entity.id
_entity.type
_entity.pdbx_description
1 polymer ?
#
loop_
_entity_poly.entity_id
_entity_poly.type
_entity_poly.pdbx_seq_one_letter_code
_entity_poly.pdbx_strand_id
1 'polypeptide(L)'
;MSADSPNKQKKFCEKQSFEFPMLCDESKDTLQAYGVWGKKKFMGREYEGIFRNTYIIDEKGIIEKAYKKVNVKSHAQDILEDLQ
;
A
#
# COMPACT_ATOMS: atom_id res chain seq x y z
N MET A 1 -0.80 -1.79 -3.61
CA MET A 1 -2.14 -2.44 -3.60
C MET A 1 -3.15 -1.49 -3.00
N SER A 2 -4.38 -1.46 -3.52
CA SER A 2 -5.53 -0.76 -2.91
C SER A 2 -6.80 -1.61 -3.05
N ALA A 3 -7.90 -1.15 -2.43
CA ALA A 3 -9.21 -1.77 -2.54
C ALA A 3 -10.04 -1.25 -3.74
N ASP A 4 -9.39 -0.56 -4.68
CA ASP A 4 -10.02 -0.13 -5.93
C ASP A 4 -10.22 -1.32 -6.87
N SER A 5 -11.16 -1.20 -7.81
CA SER A 5 -11.43 -2.26 -8.77
C SER A 5 -10.30 -2.49 -9.77
N PRO A 6 -10.18 -3.69 -10.37
CA PRO A 6 -9.17 -3.96 -11.40
C PRO A 6 -9.22 -2.93 -12.53
N ASN A 7 -10.43 -2.53 -12.95
CA ASN A 7 -10.61 -1.51 -13.98
C ASN A 7 -10.13 -0.12 -13.57
N LYS A 8 -10.34 0.29 -12.31
CA LYS A 8 -9.84 1.57 -11.79
C LYS A 8 -8.33 1.54 -11.65
N GLN A 9 -7.77 0.45 -11.12
CA GLN A 9 -6.33 0.28 -10.97
C GLN A 9 -5.61 0.32 -12.31
N LYS A 10 -6.14 -0.42 -13.30
CA LYS A 10 -5.61 -0.45 -14.66
C LYS A 10 -5.55 0.96 -15.28
N LYS A 11 -6.67 1.70 -15.22
CA LYS A 11 -6.71 3.09 -15.71
C LYS A 11 -5.71 4.00 -14.99
N PHE A 12 -5.50 3.81 -13.69
CA PHE A 12 -4.53 4.57 -12.93
C PHE A 12 -3.09 4.25 -13.34
N CYS A 13 -2.74 2.98 -13.48
CA CYS A 13 -1.44 2.53 -13.99
C CYS A 13 -1.13 3.10 -15.37
N GLU A 14 -2.09 3.00 -16.30
CA GLU A 14 -1.95 3.54 -17.66
C GLU A 14 -1.78 5.06 -17.65
N LYS A 15 -2.60 5.77 -16.88
CA LYS A 15 -2.54 7.24 -16.79
C LYS A 15 -1.21 7.74 -16.21
N GLN A 16 -0.60 6.99 -15.30
CA GLN A 16 0.67 7.38 -14.64
C GLN A 16 1.89 6.72 -15.27
N SER A 17 1.71 5.90 -16.31
CA SER A 17 2.78 5.19 -17.01
C SER A 17 3.68 4.38 -16.07
N PHE A 18 3.11 3.68 -15.10
CA PHE A 18 3.90 2.85 -14.19
C PHE A 18 4.49 1.62 -14.91
N GLU A 19 5.77 1.37 -14.70
CA GLU A 19 6.51 0.24 -15.28
C GLU A 19 6.40 -1.05 -14.44
N PHE A 20 5.61 -1.02 -13.37
CA PHE A 20 5.40 -2.15 -12.48
C PHE A 20 3.90 -2.48 -12.34
N PRO A 21 3.56 -3.77 -12.09
CA PRO A 21 2.18 -4.16 -11.88
C PRO A 21 1.65 -3.55 -10.58
N MET A 22 0.36 -3.25 -10.57
CA MET A 22 -0.32 -2.77 -9.37
C MET A 22 -1.43 -3.73 -8.97
N LEU A 23 -1.27 -4.34 -7.80
CA LEU A 23 -2.24 -5.28 -7.25
C LEU A 23 -3.52 -4.58 -6.83
N CYS A 24 -4.64 -5.28 -7.04
CA CYS A 24 -5.99 -4.92 -6.63
C CYS A 24 -6.45 -5.90 -5.56
N ASP A 25 -7.05 -5.39 -4.48
CA ASP A 25 -7.61 -6.18 -3.39
C ASP A 25 -9.02 -5.69 -3.04
N GLU A 26 -9.95 -5.87 -3.99
CA GLU A 26 -11.36 -5.48 -3.80
C GLU A 26 -11.98 -6.18 -2.58
N SER A 27 -11.64 -7.45 -2.31
CA SER A 27 -12.16 -8.19 -1.15
C SER A 27 -11.62 -7.65 0.18
N LYS A 28 -10.41 -7.05 0.15
CA LYS A 28 -9.66 -6.53 1.30
C LYS A 28 -9.01 -7.63 2.14
N ASP A 29 -9.02 -8.88 1.67
CA ASP A 29 -8.50 -10.02 2.44
C ASP A 29 -7.00 -9.84 2.71
N THR A 30 -6.25 -9.36 1.70
CA THR A 30 -4.81 -9.13 1.84
C THR A 30 -4.55 -7.91 2.72
N LEU A 31 -5.30 -6.82 2.53
CA LEU A 31 -5.23 -5.62 3.38
C LEU A 31 -5.51 -5.95 4.86
N GLN A 32 -6.45 -6.86 5.13
CA GLN A 32 -6.75 -7.35 6.47
C GLN A 32 -5.63 -8.26 7.01
N ALA A 33 -5.15 -9.21 6.20
CA ALA A 33 -4.06 -10.11 6.59
C ALA A 33 -2.76 -9.35 6.97
N TYR A 34 -2.47 -8.25 6.27
CA TYR A 34 -1.33 -7.38 6.56
C TYR A 34 -1.59 -6.37 7.70
N GLY A 35 -2.78 -6.36 8.28
CA GLY A 35 -3.16 -5.46 9.38
C GLY A 35 -3.21 -3.99 8.98
N VAL A 36 -3.50 -3.70 7.70
CA VAL A 36 -3.54 -2.33 7.16
C VAL A 36 -4.95 -1.81 6.90
N TRP A 37 -5.97 -2.63 7.12
CA TRP A 37 -7.37 -2.19 7.10
C TRP A 37 -7.85 -1.88 8.52
N GLY A 38 -8.49 -0.73 8.72
CA GLY A 38 -9.14 -0.46 10.00
C GLY A 38 -9.80 0.91 10.10
N LYS A 39 -10.33 1.19 11.29
CA LYS A 39 -11.07 2.42 11.59
C LYS A 39 -10.16 3.66 11.56
N LYS A 40 -10.63 4.69 10.87
CA LYS A 40 -10.06 6.04 10.80
C LYS A 40 -11.09 7.05 11.24
N LYS A 41 -10.62 8.14 11.86
CA LYS A 41 -11.44 9.28 12.23
C LYS A 41 -11.00 10.50 11.45
N PHE A 42 -11.90 11.13 10.71
CA PHE A 42 -11.66 12.37 10.01
C PHE A 42 -12.83 13.32 10.23
N MET A 43 -12.54 14.52 10.74
CA MET A 43 -13.53 15.56 11.03
C MET A 43 -14.76 15.04 11.81
N GLY A 44 -14.52 14.25 12.87
CA GLY A 44 -15.57 13.69 13.72
C GLY A 44 -16.31 12.48 13.15
N ARG A 45 -16.06 12.09 11.89
CA ARG A 45 -16.65 10.89 11.26
C ARG A 45 -15.69 9.71 11.35
N GLU A 46 -16.24 8.54 11.69
CA GLU A 46 -15.51 7.27 11.65
C GLU A 46 -15.82 6.53 10.34
N TYR A 47 -14.79 5.97 9.72
CA TYR A 47 -14.89 5.17 8.51
C TYR A 47 -13.75 4.15 8.48
N GLU A 48 -13.93 3.04 7.78
CA GLU A 48 -12.84 2.11 7.55
C GLU A 48 -11.99 2.53 6.36
N GLY A 49 -10.69 2.33 6.44
CA GLY A 49 -9.81 2.61 5.32
C GLY A 49 -8.41 2.05 5.48
N ILE A 50 -7.64 2.16 4.39
CA ILE A 50 -6.31 1.57 4.27
C ILE A 50 -5.26 2.46 4.94
N PHE A 51 -4.54 1.96 5.93
CA PHE A 51 -3.32 2.57 6.45
C PHE A 51 -2.19 2.42 5.43
N ARG A 52 -1.50 3.53 5.11
CA ARG A 52 -0.39 3.52 4.17
C ARG A 52 0.84 2.91 4.83
N ASN A 53 1.14 1.68 4.45
CA ASN A 53 2.33 0.95 4.87
C ASN A 53 3.08 0.41 3.65
N THR A 54 4.36 0.14 3.83
CA THR A 54 5.24 -0.54 2.86
C THR A 54 5.94 -1.67 3.58
N TYR A 55 6.17 -2.77 2.89
CA TYR A 55 6.88 -3.94 3.42
C TYR A 55 7.97 -4.33 2.43
N ILE A 56 9.15 -4.67 2.94
CA ILE A 56 10.21 -5.36 2.18
C ILE A 56 10.10 -6.84 2.55
N ILE A 57 10.01 -7.70 1.54
CA ILE A 57 9.79 -9.13 1.68
C ILE A 57 10.90 -9.85 0.91
N ASP A 58 11.58 -10.78 1.58
CA ASP A 58 12.64 -11.59 0.97
C ASP A 58 12.11 -12.67 0.03
N GLU A 59 13.00 -13.42 -0.62
CA GLU A 59 12.65 -14.51 -1.53
C GLU A 59 11.96 -15.71 -0.86
N LYS A 60 11.99 -15.78 0.48
CA LYS A 60 11.35 -16.82 1.29
C LYS A 60 9.97 -16.38 1.79
N GLY A 61 9.54 -15.16 1.47
CA GLY A 61 8.27 -14.60 1.90
C GLY A 61 8.30 -14.03 3.32
N ILE A 62 9.48 -13.76 3.89
CA ILE A 62 9.64 -13.17 5.21
C ILE A 62 9.67 -11.65 5.08
N ILE A 63 8.90 -10.95 5.92
CA ILE A 63 8.95 -9.49 6.01
C ILE A 63 10.24 -9.08 6.74
N GLU A 64 11.19 -8.51 6.01
CA GLU A 64 12.46 -8.01 6.57
C GLU A 64 12.32 -6.62 7.21
N LYS A 65 11.53 -5.74 6.57
CA LYS A 65 11.25 -4.39 7.07
C LYS A 65 9.79 -4.00 6.85
N ALA A 66 9.22 -3.26 7.80
CA ALA A 66 7.85 -2.74 7.73
C ALA A 66 7.80 -1.24 8.06
N TYR A 67 7.35 -0.44 7.11
CA TYR A 67 7.24 1.00 7.21
C TYR A 67 5.79 1.41 7.45
N LYS A 68 5.53 2.13 8.53
CA LYS A 68 4.20 2.61 8.93
C LYS A 68 4.19 4.13 8.99
N LYS A 69 3.05 4.76 8.67
CA LYS A 69 2.85 6.22 8.77
C LYS A 69 3.92 7.04 8.01
N VAL A 70 4.22 6.61 6.80
CA VAL A 70 5.31 7.16 5.97
C VAL A 70 5.02 8.55 5.41
N ASN A 71 6.07 9.33 5.16
CA ASN A 71 5.96 10.60 4.46
C ASN A 71 6.05 10.36 2.94
N VAL A 72 4.94 10.56 2.23
CA VAL A 72 4.83 10.26 0.79
C VAL A 72 5.90 10.98 -0.06
N LYS A 73 6.38 12.15 0.38
CA LYS A 73 7.37 12.92 -0.40
C LYS A 73 8.76 12.32 -0.41
N SER A 74 9.17 11.68 0.68
CA SER A 74 10.53 11.11 0.84
C SER A 74 10.54 9.59 0.68
N HIS A 75 9.42 8.92 0.93
CA HIS A 75 9.39 7.48 1.20
C HIS A 75 10.04 6.58 0.15
N ALA A 76 9.95 6.92 -1.14
CA ALA A 76 10.61 6.14 -2.18
C ALA A 76 12.15 6.18 -2.05
N GLN A 77 12.69 7.35 -1.72
CA GLN A 77 14.12 7.53 -1.47
C GLN A 77 14.53 6.84 -0.16
N ASP A 78 13.71 6.97 0.90
CA ASP A 78 13.94 6.32 2.19
C ASP A 78 14.08 4.79 2.02
N ILE A 79 13.26 4.16 1.17
CA ILE A 79 13.37 2.72 0.84
C ILE A 79 14.66 2.42 0.08
N LEU A 80 15.03 3.24 -0.90
CA LEU A 80 16.22 2.99 -1.73
C LEU A 80 17.50 3.04 -0.89
N GLU A 81 17.59 3.98 0.05
CA GLU A 81 18.72 4.07 0.99
C GLU A 81 18.78 2.86 1.93
N ASP A 82 17.63 2.32 2.32
CA ASP A 82 17.53 1.15 3.17
C ASP A 82 17.89 -0.19 2.49
N LEU A 83 17.94 -0.20 1.15
CA LEU A 83 18.26 -1.36 0.31
C LEU A 83 19.71 -1.34 -0.21
N GLN A 84 20.45 -0.26 0.06
CA GLN A 84 21.89 -0.14 -0.23
C GLN A 84 22.74 -0.78 0.88
#